data_AF-A0A1H8Y4Q2-F1
#
_entry.id   AF-A0A1H8Y4Q2-F1
#
_cell.length_a   1.000
_cell.length_b   1.000
_cell.length_c   1.000
_cell.angle_alpha   90.00
_cell.angle_beta   90.00
_cell.angle_gamma   90.00
#
_symmetry.space_group_name_H-M   'P 1'
#
loop_
_entity.id
_entity.type
_entity.pdbx_description
1 polymer ?
#
loop_
_entity_poly.entity_id
_entity_poly.type
_entity_poly.pdbx_seq_one_letter_code
_entity_poly.pdbx_strand_id
1 'polypeptide(L)' 'MPVPPSIDEAELAAILKRAGLTLTPDQIRGLLPGAAIFQGLIARVNAPLPREAEPALTFDVEQK' A
#
# COMPACT_ATOMS: atom_id res chain seq x y z
N MET A 1 -10.19 -10.36 18.29
CA MET A 1 -8.95 -10.31 17.49
C MET A 1 -9.25 -9.48 16.26
N PRO A 2 -8.49 -8.41 15.93
CA PRO A 2 -8.68 -7.72 14.67
C PRO A 2 -8.39 -8.70 13.52
N VAL A 3 -9.29 -8.76 12.54
CA VAL A 3 -9.12 -9.58 11.34
C VAL A 3 -7.91 -9.00 10.58
N PRO A 4 -6.89 -9.81 10.25
CA PRO A 4 -5.80 -9.31 9.42
C PRO A 4 -6.40 -8.85 8.08
N PRO A 5 -6.00 -7.68 7.57
CA PRO A 5 -6.47 -7.26 6.27
C PRO A 5 -6.03 -8.30 5.23
N SER A 6 -7.01 -8.94 4.59
CA SER A 6 -6.79 -9.99 3.61
C SER A 6 -7.07 -9.43 2.24
N ILE A 7 -6.01 -9.12 1.50
CA ILE A 7 -6.11 -8.87 0.06
C ILE A 7 -6.32 -10.21 -0.66
N ASP A 8 -7.29 -10.25 -1.57
CA ASP A 8 -7.48 -11.41 -2.44
C ASP A 8 -6.53 -11.37 -3.66
N GLU A 9 -6.33 -12.53 -4.31
CA GLU A 9 -5.42 -12.66 -5.46
C GLU A 9 -5.84 -11.77 -6.65
N ALA A 10 -7.14 -11.57 -6.86
CA ALA A 10 -7.65 -10.78 -7.96
C ALA A 10 -7.42 -9.27 -7.73
N GLU A 11 -7.62 -8.81 -6.49
CA GLU A 11 -7.33 -7.45 -6.05
C GLU A 11 -5.83 -7.15 -6.19
N LEU A 12 -4.97 -8.05 -5.70
CA LEU A 12 -3.52 -7.89 -5.82
C LEU A 12 -3.09 -7.86 -7.30
N ALA A 13 -3.62 -8.75 -8.14
CA ALA A 13 -3.36 -8.77 -9.58
C ALA A 13 -3.76 -7.45 -10.26
N ALA A 14 -4.91 -6.88 -9.89
CA ALA A 14 -5.39 -5.62 -10.44
C ALA A 14 -4.47 -4.44 -10.06
N ILE A 15 -4.02 -4.37 -8.81
CA ILE A 15 -3.09 -3.33 -8.35
C ILE A 15 -1.76 -3.43 -9.11
N LEU A 16 -1.18 -4.62 -9.19
CA LEU A 16 0.10 -4.86 -9.87
C LEU A 16 0.01 -4.49 -11.35
N LYS A 17 -1.08 -4.87 -12.03
CA LYS A 17 -1.32 -4.50 -13.43
C LYS A 17 -1.41 -2.99 -13.63
N ARG A 18 -2.10 -2.26 -12.74
CA ARG A 18 -2.18 -0.79 -12.78
C ARG A 18 -0.82 -0.12 -12.56
N ALA A 19 0.05 -0.75 -11.77
CA ALA A 19 1.44 -0.32 -11.59
C ALA A 19 2.37 -0.71 -12.76
N GLY A 20 1.85 -1.34 -13.83
CA GLY A 20 2.65 -1.77 -14.98
C GLY A 20 3.40 -3.08 -14.77
N LEU A 21 3.16 -3.79 -13.66
CA LEU A 21 3.79 -5.07 -13.36
C LEU A 21 2.94 -6.20 -13.95
N THR A 22 3.52 -6.93 -14.91
CA THR A 22 2.91 -8.13 -15.49
C THR A 22 3.56 -9.35 -14.88
N LEU A 23 2.88 -9.97 -13.91
CA LEU A 23 3.36 -11.15 -13.20
C LEU A 23 2.53 -12.39 -13.56
N THR A 24 3.14 -13.56 -13.42
CA THR A 24 2.42 -14.83 -13.54
C THR A 24 1.52 -15.07 -12.32
N PRO A 25 0.48 -15.92 -12.41
CA PRO A 25 -0.34 -16.28 -11.27
C PRO A 25 0.46 -16.82 -10.07
N ASP A 26 1.49 -17.63 -10.32
CA ASP A 26 2.34 -18.18 -9.26
C ASP A 26 3.15 -17.10 -8.54
N GLN A 27 3.65 -16.10 -9.28
CA GLN A 27 4.33 -14.94 -8.69
C GLN A 27 3.38 -14.10 -7.84
N ILE A 28 2.14 -13.90 -8.29
CA ILE A 28 1.12 -13.16 -7.52
C ILE A 28 0.81 -13.92 -6.22
N ARG A 29 0.63 -15.25 -6.29
CA ARG A 29 0.43 -16.07 -5.09
C ARG A 29 1.61 -16.02 -4.13
N GLY A 30 2.84 -15.95 -4.64
CA GLY A 30 4.05 -15.75 -3.84
C GLY A 30 4.09 -14.41 -3.09
N LEU A 31 3.40 -13.39 -3.61
CA LEU A 31 3.35 -12.05 -3.00
C LEU A 31 2.22 -11.87 -1.98
N LEU A 32 1.18 -12.72 -2.00
CA LEU A 32 0.02 -12.64 -1.10
C LEU A 32 0.40 -12.50 0.38
N PRO A 33 1.34 -13.29 0.95
CA PRO A 33 1.72 -13.15 2.36
C PRO A 33 2.31 -11.77 2.68
N GLY A 34 3.13 -11.23 1.78
CA GLY A 34 3.73 -9.90 1.93
C GLY A 34 2.69 -8.78 1.78
N ALA A 35 1.77 -8.93 0.83
CA ALA A 35 0.74 -7.93 0.57
C ALA A 35 -0.20 -7.70 1.78
N ALA A 36 -0.52 -8.77 2.53
CA ALA A 36 -1.28 -8.65 3.78
C ALA A 36 -0.55 -7.80 4.86
N ILE A 37 0.77 -7.93 4.95
CA ILE A 37 1.59 -7.11 5.87
C ILE A 37 1.50 -5.63 5.47
N PHE A 38 1.65 -5.33 4.18
CA PHE A 38 1.56 -3.96 3.67
C PHE A 38 0.17 -3.34 3.87
N GLN A 39 -0.92 -4.09 3.67
CA GLN A 39 -2.26 -3.56 3.99
C GLN A 39 -2.38 -3.15 5.46
N GLY A 40 -1.81 -3.93 6.38
CA GLY A 40 -1.77 -3.58 7.80
C GLY A 40 -0.99 -2.29 8.08
N LEU A 41 0.12 -2.08 7.39
CA LEU A 41 0.91 -0.84 7.49
C LEU A 41 0.16 0.36 6.90
N ILE A 42 -0.45 0.19 5.73
CA ILE A 42 -1.26 1.24 5.08
C ILE A 42 -2.42 1.66 5.99
N ALA A 43 -3.12 0.71 6.61
CA ALA A 43 -4.21 1.02 7.54
C ALA A 43 -3.72 1.81 8.76
N ARG A 44 -2.51 1.55 9.26
CA ARG A 44 -1.91 2.33 10.36
C ARG A 44 -1.52 3.74 9.93
N VAL A 45 -0.96 3.91 8.74
CA VAL A 45 -0.55 5.22 8.21
C VAL A 45 -1.75 6.09 7.86
N ASN A 46 -2.81 5.49 7.30
CA ASN A 46 -4.05 6.17 6.95
C ASN A 46 -5.02 6.32 8.14
N ALA A 47 -4.58 6.03 9.37
CA ALA A 47 -5.37 6.37 10.55
C ALA A 47 -5.67 7.89 10.53
N PRO A 48 -6.85 8.33 10.99
CA PRO A 48 -7.23 9.74 10.91
C PRO A 48 -6.18 10.65 11.54
N LEU A 49 -5.65 11.57 10.74
CA LEU A 49 -4.74 12.61 11.19
C LEU A 49 -5.52 13.91 11.43
N PRO A 50 -5.04 14.80 12.33
CA PRO A 50 -5.54 16.16 12.42
C PRO A 50 -5.49 16.87 11.06
N ARG A 51 -6.41 17.80 10.83
CA ARG A 51 -6.49 18.51 9.53
C ARG A 51 -5.24 19.34 9.25
N GLU A 52 -4.57 19.80 10.31
CA GLU A 52 -3.36 20.60 10.29
C GLU A 52 -2.08 19.77 10.13
N ALA A 53 -2.21 18.44 10.01
CA ALA A 53 -1.05 17.58 9.76
C ALA A 53 -0.49 17.84 8.35
N GLU A 54 0.54 18.68 8.28
CA GLU A 54 1.26 18.95 7.05
C GLU A 54 2.17 17.76 6.66
N PRO A 55 2.45 17.56 5.35
CA PRO A 55 3.44 16.59 4.91
C PRO A 55 4.81 16.88 5.54
N ALA A 56 5.59 15.82 5.83
CA ALA A 56 6.93 15.96 6.39
C ALA A 56 7.89 16.79 5.52
N LEU A 57 7.63 16.81 4.21
CA LEU A 57 8.35 17.63 3.24
C LEU A 57 7.31 18.44 2.47
N THR A 58 7.47 19.76 2.51
CA THR A 58 6.75 20.70 1.67
C THR A 58 7.70 21.25 0.62
N PHE A 59 7.14 21.76 -0.48
CA PHE A 59 7.95 22.40 -1.51
C PHE A 59 8.55 23.70 -0.96
N ASP A 60 9.86 23.80 -0.98
CA ASP A 60 10.62 24.97 -0.60
C ASP A 60 11.40 25.48 -1.81
N VAL A 61 11.01 26.67 -2.28
CA VAL A 61 11.53 27.31 -3.50
C VAL A 61 13.02 27.64 -3.35
N GLU A 62 13.49 27.84 -2.12
CA GLU A 62 14.84 28.27 -1.80
C GLU A 62 15.80 27.09 -1.50
N GLN A 63 15.34 25.85 -1.67
CA GLN A 63 16.20 24.66 -1.59
C GLN A 63 17.25 24.74 -2.72
N LYS A 64 18.47 25.14 -2.36
CA LYS A 64 19.65 25.15 -3.25
C LYS A 64 20.25 23.76 -3.42
#